data_AF-A0A963XEQ6-F1
#
_entry.id   AF-A0A963XEQ6-F1
#
_cell.length_a   1.000
_cell.length_b   1.000
_cell.length_c   1.000
_cell.angle_alpha   90.00
_cell.angle_beta   90.00
_cell.angle_gamma   90.00
#
_symmetry.space_group_name_H-M   'P 1'
#
loop_
_entity.id
_entity.type
_entity.pdbx_description
1 polymer ?
#
loop_
_entity_poly.entity_id
_entity_poly.type
_entity_poly.pdbx_seq_one_letter_code
_entity_poly.pdbx_strand_id
1 'polypeptide(L)'
;MNLFRRFLIVAVGAALLGAGSVSCAQGLRPHEPLDPAKAQSLPLTPLEIQTQDGTRHKFSVEVADLPQTRAIGLMHRVVLPPDRGMLFDFGESTRVTMWMRNTFIPLDMLF
;
A
#
# COMPACT_ATOMS: atom_id res chain seq x y z
N MET A 1 34.55 52.76 2.32
CA MET A 1 33.98 51.41 2.22
C MET A 1 33.07 51.19 3.41
N ASN A 2 31.83 50.75 3.14
CA ASN A 2 30.87 50.16 4.09
C ASN A 2 29.92 51.14 4.80
N LEU A 3 29.11 51.73 3.93
CA LEU A 3 27.83 52.39 4.13
C LEU A 3 26.77 51.38 4.58
N PHE A 4 26.52 51.23 5.89
CA PHE A 4 25.32 50.53 6.37
C PHE A 4 25.04 50.90 7.82
N ARG A 5 24.20 51.92 8.03
CA ARG A 5 23.39 52.07 9.25
C ARG A 5 22.50 53.27 9.13
N ARG A 6 21.18 53.00 9.07
CA ARG A 6 20.04 53.81 9.52
C ARG A 6 18.89 53.54 8.56
N PHE A 7 17.94 52.70 8.96
CA PHE A 7 16.51 52.95 8.74
C PHE A 7 15.71 52.08 9.70
N LEU A 8 15.43 52.69 10.85
CA LEU A 8 14.37 52.31 11.78
C LEU A 8 13.05 52.82 11.17
N ILE A 9 12.15 51.93 10.77
CA ILE A 9 10.70 52.22 10.76
C ILE A 9 9.97 50.97 11.28
N VAL A 10 9.19 51.22 12.33
CA VAL A 10 8.36 50.31 13.12
C VAL A 10 6.93 50.34 12.59
N ALA A 11 6.24 49.20 12.72
CA ALA A 11 4.78 48.98 12.69
C ALA A 11 4.11 49.18 11.30
N VAL A 12 3.09 48.42 10.91
CA VAL A 12 1.82 48.13 11.59
C VAL A 12 1.24 46.85 10.97
N GLY A 13 0.55 46.05 11.79
CA GLY A 13 -0.03 44.76 11.41
C GLY A 13 -1.17 44.82 10.39
N ALA A 14 -1.37 43.69 9.72
CA ALA A 14 -2.64 43.30 9.13
C ALA A 14 -2.86 41.82 9.47
N ALA A 15 -3.51 41.59 10.61
CA ALA A 15 -4.21 40.35 10.87
C ALA A 15 -5.44 40.32 9.94
N LEU A 16 -5.44 39.44 8.94
CA LEU A 16 -6.64 39.11 8.19
C LEU A 16 -6.72 37.59 8.02
N LEU A 17 -7.65 37.05 8.81
CA LEU A 17 -8.66 36.06 8.42
C LEU A 17 -8.15 34.67 8.06
N GLY A 18 -8.39 33.76 9.00
CA GLY A 18 -8.29 32.33 8.79
C GLY A 18 -9.13 31.84 7.62
N ALA A 19 -8.53 30.99 6.81
CA ALA A 19 -9.22 29.96 6.06
C ALA A 19 -8.87 28.63 6.72
N GLY A 20 -9.56 28.31 7.81
CA GLY A 20 -9.57 26.97 8.36
C GLY A 20 -10.32 26.06 7.39
N SER A 21 -9.59 25.45 6.45
CA SER A 21 -10.11 24.36 5.64
C SER A 21 -10.21 23.11 6.51
N VAL A 22 -11.19 23.08 7.39
CA VAL A 22 -11.65 21.85 8.02
C VAL A 22 -12.28 21.01 6.90
N SER A 23 -11.45 20.21 6.22
CA SER A 23 -11.92 19.22 5.26
C SER A 23 -12.46 18.01 6.05
N CYS A 24 -13.67 18.17 6.61
CA CYS A 24 -14.42 17.10 7.28
C CYS A 24 -15.04 16.08 6.30
N ALA A 25 -14.64 16.08 5.03
CA ALA A 25 -15.14 15.16 4.01
C ALA A 25 -14.05 14.16 3.60
N GLN A 26 -13.60 13.33 4.53
CA GLN A 26 -12.99 12.02 4.20
C GLN A 26 -13.94 10.89 4.62
N GLY A 27 -15.24 11.10 4.46
CA GLY A 27 -16.26 10.06 4.58
C GLY A 27 -16.30 9.24 3.30
N LEU A 28 -16.07 7.93 3.41
CA LEU A 28 -16.18 6.92 2.35
C LEU A 28 -15.47 7.29 1.04
N ARG A 29 -14.18 6.95 0.90
CA ARG A 29 -13.59 6.89 -0.44
C ARG A 29 -14.30 5.78 -1.22
N PRO A 30 -14.89 6.07 -2.40
CA PRO A 30 -15.39 5.03 -3.28
C PRO A 30 -14.28 4.00 -3.51
N HIS A 31 -14.65 2.72 -3.59
CA HIS A 31 -13.73 1.72 -4.11
C HIS A 31 -13.27 2.21 -5.49
N GLU A 32 -11.95 2.26 -5.69
CA GLU A 32 -11.43 2.69 -6.97
C GLU A 32 -11.91 1.71 -8.04
N PRO A 33 -12.36 2.18 -9.21
CA PRO A 33 -12.75 1.28 -10.28
C PRO A 33 -11.64 0.26 -10.57
N LEU A 34 -12.05 -0.95 -10.93
CA LEU A 34 -11.12 -1.97 -11.39
C LEU A 34 -10.33 -1.44 -12.59
N ASP A 35 -9.01 -1.40 -12.46
CA ASP A 35 -8.07 -0.95 -13.48
C ASP A 35 -6.97 -2.02 -13.63
N PRO A 36 -7.14 -2.98 -14.55
CA PRO A 36 -6.19 -4.08 -14.72
C PRO A 36 -4.77 -3.62 -15.07
N ALA A 37 -4.60 -2.39 -15.59
CA ALA A 37 -3.28 -1.84 -15.90
C ALA A 37 -2.45 -1.53 -14.64
N LYS A 38 -3.09 -1.42 -13.47
CA LYS A 38 -2.43 -1.23 -12.17
C LYS A 38 -2.09 -2.54 -11.48
N ALA A 39 -2.50 -3.69 -12.02
CA ALA A 39 -2.15 -4.98 -11.45
C ALA A 39 -0.65 -5.23 -11.62
N GLN A 40 0.06 -5.49 -10.52
CA GLN A 40 1.47 -5.87 -10.60
C GLN A 40 1.64 -7.25 -11.23
N SER A 41 2.79 -7.49 -11.85
CA SER A 41 3.19 -8.79 -12.41
C SER A 41 4.61 -9.11 -11.93
N LEU A 42 4.75 -10.14 -11.11
CA LEU A 42 6.02 -10.61 -10.57
C LEU A 42 6.35 -12.01 -11.13
N PRO A 43 7.63 -12.44 -11.11
CA PRO A 43 7.98 -13.80 -11.49
C PRO A 43 7.31 -14.81 -10.57
N LEU A 44 6.89 -15.94 -11.16
CA LEU A 44 6.31 -17.06 -10.43
C LEU A 44 7.41 -17.99 -9.93
N THR A 45 7.31 -18.33 -8.65
CA THR A 45 8.21 -19.24 -7.95
C THR A 45 7.41 -20.42 -7.42
N PRO A 46 7.90 -21.66 -7.56
CA PRO A 46 7.22 -22.82 -6.99
C PRO A 46 7.26 -22.79 -5.45
N LEU A 47 6.12 -23.07 -4.82
CA LEU A 47 5.95 -23.20 -3.38
C LEU A 47 5.18 -24.49 -3.08
N GLU A 48 5.51 -25.14 -1.97
CA GLU A 48 4.80 -26.32 -1.49
C GLU A 48 4.37 -26.13 -0.03
N ILE A 49 3.10 -26.41 0.26
CA ILE A 49 2.55 -26.48 1.62
C ILE A 49 2.36 -27.95 1.95
N GLN A 50 2.95 -28.39 3.07
CA GLN A 50 2.82 -29.75 3.58
C GLN A 50 1.90 -29.77 4.79
N THR A 51 0.89 -30.63 4.77
CA THR A 51 -0.02 -30.85 5.88
C THR A 51 0.49 -31.97 6.80
N GLN A 52 -0.08 -32.07 8.00
CA GLN A 52 0.37 -33.03 9.02
C GLN A 52 0.23 -34.50 8.58
N ASP A 53 -0.74 -34.81 7.72
CA ASP A 53 -0.96 -36.14 7.13
C ASP A 53 0.03 -36.49 6.00
N GLY A 54 0.95 -35.58 5.66
CA GLY A 54 1.96 -35.76 4.61
C GLY A 54 1.48 -35.39 3.20
N THR A 55 0.25 -34.89 3.06
CA THR A 55 -0.25 -34.36 1.78
C THR A 55 0.55 -33.11 1.38
N ARG A 56 0.91 -33.01 0.10
CA ARG A 56 1.68 -31.91 -0.48
C ARG A 56 0.84 -31.12 -1.46
N HIS A 57 0.61 -29.85 -1.17
CA HIS A 57 -0.10 -28.92 -2.04
C HIS A 57 0.91 -28.00 -2.73
N LYS A 58 0.93 -28.03 -4.07
CA LYS A 58 1.85 -27.24 -4.88
C LYS A 58 1.17 -25.97 -5.37
N PHE A 59 1.90 -24.86 -5.28
CA PHE A 59 1.46 -23.55 -5.72
C PHE A 59 2.55 -22.87 -6.54
N SER A 60 2.15 -22.00 -7.45
CA SER A 60 3.04 -21.05 -8.13
C SER A 60 2.78 -19.66 -7.56
N VAL A 61 3.72 -19.13 -6.79
CA VAL A 61 3.53 -17.88 -6.05
C VAL A 61 4.39 -16.76 -6.58
N GLU A 62 3.86 -15.55 -6.55
CA GLU A 62 4.63 -14.32 -6.74
C GLU A 62 5.26 -13.92 -5.41
N VAL A 63 6.55 -13.55 -5.39
CA VAL A 63 7.24 -13.15 -4.15
C VAL A 63 7.30 -11.63 -4.06
N ALA A 64 6.64 -11.06 -3.05
CA ALA A 64 6.66 -9.64 -2.73
C ALA A 64 7.58 -9.41 -1.53
N ASP A 65 8.85 -9.10 -1.80
CA ASP A 65 9.92 -8.82 -0.83
C ASP A 65 10.13 -7.31 -0.59
N LEU A 66 9.90 -6.49 -1.62
CA LEU A 66 10.05 -5.04 -1.56
C LEU A 66 8.84 -4.36 -0.89
N PRO A 67 9.02 -3.24 -0.16
CA PRO A 67 7.90 -2.48 0.41
C PRO A 67 6.84 -2.07 -0.62
N GLN A 68 7.26 -1.73 -1.84
CA GLN A 68 6.37 -1.29 -2.91
C GLN A 68 5.52 -2.46 -3.44
N THR A 69 6.12 -3.63 -3.68
CA THR A 69 5.41 -4.80 -4.19
C THR A 69 4.47 -5.39 -3.14
N ARG A 70 4.86 -5.34 -1.86
CA ARG A 70 4.00 -5.72 -0.73
C ARG A 70 2.79 -4.81 -0.58
N ALA A 71 2.97 -3.50 -0.74
CA ALA A 71 1.89 -2.54 -0.62
C ALA A 71 0.83 -2.70 -1.73
N ILE A 72 1.25 -3.08 -2.94
CA ILE A 72 0.34 -3.38 -4.06
C ILE A 72 -0.34 -4.74 -3.87
N GLY A 73 0.41 -5.78 -3.49
CA GLY A 73 -0.15 -7.11 -3.27
C GLY A 73 -0.93 -7.64 -4.49
N LEU A 74 -2.12 -8.20 -4.26
CA LEU A 74 -3.01 -8.70 -5.31
C LEU A 74 -4.07 -7.67 -5.77
N MET A 75 -3.80 -6.37 -5.63
CA MET A 75 -4.70 -5.29 -6.06
C MET A 75 -5.00 -5.35 -7.56
N HIS A 76 -6.23 -4.92 -7.92
CA HIS A 76 -6.72 -4.77 -9.29
C HIS A 76 -6.71 -6.06 -10.13
N ARG A 77 -6.64 -7.23 -9.49
CA ARG A 77 -6.81 -8.52 -10.16
C ARG A 77 -8.27 -8.93 -10.23
N VAL A 78 -8.64 -9.50 -11.37
CA VAL A 78 -9.99 -10.01 -11.64
C VAL A 78 -10.08 -11.50 -11.36
N VAL A 79 -9.00 -12.24 -11.63
CA VAL A 79 -8.94 -13.70 -11.48
C VAL A 79 -7.59 -14.09 -10.87
N LEU A 80 -7.62 -15.07 -9.98
CA LEU A 80 -6.45 -15.76 -9.46
C LEU A 80 -6.69 -17.27 -9.62
N PRO A 81 -5.86 -17.99 -10.39
CA PRO A 81 -5.95 -19.44 -10.50
C PRO A 81 -5.81 -20.13 -9.13
N PRO A 82 -6.44 -21.31 -8.92
CA PRO A 82 -6.48 -21.99 -7.62
C PRO A 82 -5.10 -22.48 -7.15
N ASP A 83 -4.16 -22.68 -8.07
CA ASP A 83 -2.77 -23.08 -7.83
C ASP A 83 -1.82 -21.88 -7.75
N ARG A 84 -2.33 -20.65 -7.68
CA ARG A 84 -1.51 -19.43 -7.63
C ARG A 84 -1.77 -18.60 -6.39
N GLY A 85 -0.75 -17.89 -5.96
CA GLY A 85 -0.81 -17.01 -4.81
C GLY A 85 0.30 -15.97 -4.80
N MET A 86 0.40 -15.27 -3.67
CA MET A 86 1.48 -14.31 -3.43
C MET A 86 2.06 -14.57 -2.04
N LEU A 87 3.38 -14.65 -1.96
CA LEU A 87 4.15 -14.75 -0.73
C LEU A 87 4.67 -13.36 -0.36
N PHE A 88 4.33 -12.89 0.83
CA PHE A 88 4.82 -11.63 1.37
C PHE A 88 6.01 -11.91 2.29
N ASP A 89 7.21 -11.50 1.87
CA ASP A 89 8.41 -11.64 2.68
C ASP A 89 8.72 -10.33 3.41
N PHE A 90 8.72 -10.38 4.74
CA PHE A 90 9.01 -9.22 5.59
C PHE A 90 10.45 -9.19 6.08
N GLY A 91 11.23 -10.27 5.89
CA GLY A 91 12.60 -10.41 6.40
C GLY A 91 12.74 -10.56 7.92
N GLU A 92 11.72 -10.17 8.69
CA GLU A 92 11.67 -10.27 10.14
C GLU A 92 10.30 -10.75 10.62
N SER A 93 10.26 -11.40 11.78
CA SER A 93 9.01 -11.78 12.44
C SER A 93 8.42 -10.55 13.12
N THR A 94 7.42 -9.97 12.49
CA THR A 94 6.73 -8.78 12.99
C THR A 94 5.22 -8.95 12.87
N ARG A 95 4.47 -8.15 13.64
CA ARG A 95 3.02 -8.11 13.51
C ARG A 95 2.67 -7.34 12.25
N VAL A 96 2.21 -8.06 11.24
CA VAL A 96 1.79 -7.49 9.96
C VAL A 96 0.28 -7.21 9.99
N THR A 97 -0.11 -6.12 9.35
CA THR A 97 -1.53 -5.79 9.13
C THR A 97 -1.78 -5.75 7.63
N MET A 98 -2.68 -6.59 7.17
CA MET A 98 -3.06 -6.68 5.76
C MET A 98 -4.45 -6.07 5.57
N TRP A 99 -4.68 -5.52 4.38
CA TRP A 99 -5.96 -4.97 3.95
C TRP A 99 -6.35 -5.54 2.59
N MET A 100 -7.63 -5.56 2.27
CA MET A 100 -8.15 -5.99 0.96
C MET A 100 -8.59 -4.80 0.11
N ARG A 101 -7.91 -3.66 0.27
CA ARG A 101 -8.26 -2.45 -0.50
C ARG A 101 -8.01 -2.72 -1.98
N ASN A 102 -9.01 -2.49 -2.83
CA ASN A 102 -8.96 -2.73 -4.28
C ASN A 102 -8.63 -4.19 -4.67
N THR A 103 -8.95 -5.15 -3.80
CA THR A 103 -8.87 -6.59 -4.09
C THR A 103 -10.28 -7.11 -4.32
N PHE A 104 -10.57 -7.52 -5.55
CA PHE A 104 -11.93 -7.92 -5.97
C PHE A 104 -12.20 -9.42 -5.77
N ILE A 105 -11.16 -10.19 -5.48
CA ILE A 105 -11.21 -11.64 -5.31
C ILE A 105 -11.21 -11.94 -3.81
N PRO A 106 -12.07 -12.84 -3.30
CA PRO A 106 -11.95 -13.32 -1.93
C PRO A 106 -10.66 -14.14 -1.78
N LEU A 107 -9.88 -13.86 -0.73
CA LEU A 107 -8.59 -14.50 -0.50
C LEU A 107 -8.48 -14.99 0.94
N ASP A 108 -7.83 -16.14 1.11
CA ASP A 108 -7.40 -16.64 2.41
C ASP A 108 -6.00 -16.13 2.74
N MET A 109 -5.78 -15.68 3.97
CA MET A 109 -4.48 -15.24 4.47
C MET A 109 -3.92 -16.24 5.47
N LEU A 110 -2.76 -16.78 5.16
CA LEU A 110 -1.99 -17.67 6.03
C LEU A 110 -0.76 -16.89 6.52
N PHE A 111 -0.54 -16.85 7.84
CA PHE A 111 0.56 -16.15 8.51
C PHE A 111 1.53 -17.14 9.15
#